data_AF-A0A2D6Q309-F1
#
_entry.id   AF-A0A2D6Q309-F1
#
_cell.length_a   1.000
_cell.length_b   1.000
_cell.length_c   1.000
_cell.angle_alpha   90.00
_cell.angle_beta   90.00
_cell.angle_gamma   90.00
#
_symmetry.space_group_name_H-M   'P 1'
#
loop_
_entity.id
_entity.type
_entity.pdbx_description
1 polymer ?
#
loop_
_entity_poly.entity_id
_entity_poly.type
_entity_poly.pdbx_seq_one_letter_code
_entity_poly.pdbx_strand_id
1 'polypeptide(L)'
;MEDNYGIEVIKLPCYGILLNLRKNGGGGISSNLCRYFELPNEVDRADCCNTAALETAVDVIESLVLAHACAGIDIQTPAYIKGIETTVDALANNL
;
A
#
# COMPACT_ATOMS: atom_id res chain seq x y z
N MET A 1 -18.12 9.47 -2.15
CA MET A 1 -19.42 9.15 -2.80
C MET A 1 -19.70 7.71 -2.44
N GLU A 2 -20.74 7.44 -1.65
CA GLU A 2 -21.21 6.07 -1.42
C GLU A 2 -21.87 5.56 -2.71
N ASP A 3 -21.51 4.36 -3.15
CA ASP A 3 -22.27 3.66 -4.19
C ASP A 3 -23.45 2.90 -3.56
N ASN A 4 -24.41 2.49 -4.40
CA ASN A 4 -25.61 1.75 -3.97
C ASN A 4 -25.32 0.37 -3.35
N TYR A 5 -24.05 -0.02 -3.16
CA TYR A 5 -23.61 -1.30 -2.62
C TYR A 5 -23.00 -1.18 -1.21
N GLY A 6 -22.97 0.02 -0.63
CA GLY A 6 -22.41 0.25 0.70
C GLY A 6 -20.88 0.17 0.72
N ILE A 7 -20.24 0.56 -0.39
CA ILE A 7 -18.80 0.67 -0.53
C ILE A 7 -18.39 2.13 -0.36
N GLU A 8 -17.44 2.37 0.53
CA GLU A 8 -16.76 3.65 0.70
C GLU A 8 -15.40 3.61 0.02
N VAL A 9 -15.15 4.57 -0.87
CA VAL A 9 -13.85 4.70 -1.56
C VAL A 9 -13.03 5.80 -0.92
N ILE A 10 -11.85 5.45 -0.43
CA ILE A 10 -10.87 6.38 0.15
C ILE A 10 -9.66 6.45 -0.79
N LYS A 11 -9.25 7.67 -1.14
CA LYS A 11 -8.06 7.93 -1.95
C LYS A 11 -7.04 8.68 -1.13
N LEU A 12 -5.88 8.07 -0.89
CA LEU A 12 -4.77 8.76 -0.26
C LEU A 12 -3.99 9.58 -1.30
N PRO A 13 -3.41 10.73 -0.90
CA PRO A 13 -2.68 11.60 -1.81
C PRO A 13 -1.24 11.09 -2.11
N CYS A 14 -0.88 9.88 -1.69
CA CYS A 14 0.43 9.28 -1.92
C CYS A 14 0.31 7.93 -2.65
N TYR A 15 1.28 7.66 -3.52
CA TYR A 15 1.50 6.38 -4.23
C TYR A 15 0.30 5.74 -4.93
N GLY A 16 -0.73 6.54 -5.28
CA GLY A 16 -1.95 6.03 -5.91
C GLY A 16 -2.76 5.09 -5.02
N ILE A 17 -2.59 5.14 -3.70
CA ILE A 17 -3.28 4.25 -2.77
C ILE A 17 -4.79 4.55 -2.79
N LEU A 18 -5.56 3.50 -3.08
CA LEU A 18 -7.02 3.48 -3.14
C LEU A 18 -7.54 2.35 -2.27
N LEU A 19 -8.47 2.67 -1.38
CA LEU A 19 -9.15 1.70 -0.54
C LEU A 19 -10.64 1.65 -0.91
N ASN A 20 -11.19 0.44 -0.89
CA ASN A 20 -12.61 0.17 -1.01
C ASN A 20 -13.07 -0.51 0.28
N LEU A 21 -13.71 0.22 1.19
CA LEU A 21 -14.19 -0.29 2.46
C LEU A 21 -15.66 -0.70 2.34
N ARG A 22 -16.02 -1.83 2.95
CA ARG A 22 -17.40 -2.34 3.03
C ARG A 22 -17.94 -2.14 4.44
N LYS A 23 -19.22 -1.79 4.56
CA LYS A 23 -19.90 -1.61 5.87
C LYS A 23 -19.86 -2.83 6.80
N ASN A 24 -19.59 -4.03 6.28
CA ASN A 24 -19.49 -5.26 7.07
C ASN A 24 -18.08 -5.53 7.65
N GLY A 25 -17.15 -4.57 7.59
CA GLY A 25 -15.85 -4.67 8.26
C GLY A 25 -14.73 -5.31 7.44
N GLY A 26 -14.83 -5.26 6.11
CA GLY A 26 -13.78 -5.70 5.19
C GLY A 26 -13.53 -4.68 4.08
N GLY A 27 -12.57 -4.95 3.21
CA GLY A 27 -12.27 -4.06 2.10
C GLY A 27 -11.18 -4.60 1.19
N GLY A 28 -10.76 -3.76 0.25
CA GLY A 28 -9.59 -3.99 -0.59
C GLY A 28 -8.75 -2.75 -0.68
N ILE A 29 -7.46 -2.93 -0.95
CA ILE A 29 -6.51 -1.86 -1.21
C ILE A 29 -5.79 -2.14 -2.53
N SER A 30 -5.45 -1.08 -3.25
CA SER A 30 -4.60 -1.12 -4.44
C SER A 30 -3.72 0.13 -4.46
N SER A 31 -2.52 0.03 -5.04
CA SER A 31 -1.63 1.18 -5.19
C SER A 31 -0.72 1.06 -6.41
N ASN A 32 0.09 2.09 -6.65
CA ASN A 32 1.17 2.08 -7.63
C ASN A 32 2.53 1.68 -7.01
N LEU A 33 2.56 1.25 -5.74
CA LEU A 33 3.76 0.72 -5.09
C LEU A 33 4.08 -0.69 -5.57
N CYS A 34 3.05 -1.49 -5.86
CA CYS A 34 3.22 -2.81 -6.46
C CYS A 34 3.68 -2.65 -7.90
N ARG A 35 4.99 -2.74 -8.12
CA ARG A 35 5.56 -2.94 -9.44
C ARG A 35 5.95 -4.40 -9.52
N TYR A 36 5.30 -5.13 -10.42
CA TYR A 36 6.07 -6.08 -11.23
C TYR A 36 7.14 -5.23 -11.90
N PHE A 37 8.32 -5.13 -11.29
CA PHE A 37 9.49 -4.89 -12.11
C PHE A 37 9.50 -6.09 -13.04
N GLU A 38 9.18 -5.87 -14.31
CA GLU A 38 9.65 -6.73 -15.39
C GLU A 38 11.16 -6.72 -15.24
N LEU A 39 11.67 -7.57 -14.36
CA LEU A 39 13.09 -7.72 -14.15
C LEU A 39 13.60 -8.12 -15.53
N PRO A 40 14.52 -7.33 -16.13
CA PRO A 40 15.16 -7.77 -17.35
C PRO A 40 15.72 -9.17 -17.10
N ASN A 41 15.67 -10.06 -18.09
CA ASN A 41 15.98 -11.50 -17.98
C ASN A 41 17.38 -11.83 -17.40
N GLU A 42 18.17 -10.84 -17.02
CA GLU A 42 19.51 -10.90 -16.45
C GLU A 42 19.61 -9.97 -15.22
N VAL A 43 18.92 -10.31 -14.12
CA VAL A 43 19.21 -9.73 -12.80
C VAL A 43 20.08 -10.68 -12.00
N ASP A 44 21.13 -10.13 -11.38
CA ASP A 44 21.93 -10.84 -10.39
C ASP A 44 20.99 -11.38 -9.30
N ARG A 45 21.23 -12.60 -8.81
CA ARG A 45 20.39 -13.22 -7.77
C ARG A 45 20.28 -12.36 -6.52
N ALA A 46 21.30 -11.54 -6.22
CA ALA A 46 21.25 -10.57 -5.13
C ALA A 46 20.19 -9.48 -5.37
N ASP A 47 20.06 -9.00 -6.60
CA ASP A 47 19.10 -7.96 -7.00
C ASP A 47 17.65 -8.49 -7.02
N CYS A 48 17.47 -9.77 -7.40
CA CYS A 48 16.19 -10.46 -7.28
C CYS A 48 15.72 -10.58 -5.81
N CYS A 49 16.63 -10.89 -4.89
CA CYS A 49 16.29 -11.02 -3.46
C CYS A 49 15.86 -9.67 -2.86
N ASN A 50 16.55 -8.58 -3.22
CA ASN A 50 16.21 -7.24 -2.75
C ASN A 50 14.87 -6.76 -3.33
N THR A 51 14.60 -7.07 -4.60
CA THR A 51 13.32 -6.77 -5.24
C THR A 51 12.17 -7.50 -4.55
N ALA A 52 12.30 -8.82 -4.31
CA ALA A 52 11.28 -9.60 -3.61
C ALA A 52 11.07 -9.15 -2.15
N ALA A 53 12.13 -8.71 -1.47
CA ALA A 53 12.04 -8.16 -0.13
C ALA A 53 11.27 -6.82 -0.12
N LEU A 54 11.53 -5.95 -1.09
CA LEU A 54 10.82 -4.68 -1.24
C LEU A 54 9.35 -4.89 -1.56
N GLU A 55 9.01 -5.81 -2.47
CA GLU A 55 7.63 -6.19 -2.80
C GLU A 55 6.89 -6.68 -1.55
N THR A 56 7.50 -7.61 -0.81
CA THR A 56 6.92 -8.13 0.44
C THR A 56 6.69 -7.01 1.46
N ALA A 57 7.64 -6.07 1.59
CA ALA A 57 7.51 -4.96 2.51
C ALA A 57 6.38 -3.99 2.11
N VAL A 58 6.20 -3.74 0.81
CA VAL A 58 5.08 -2.95 0.27
C VAL A 58 3.74 -3.63 0.56
N ASP A 59 3.61 -4.93 0.30
CA ASP A 59 2.38 -5.69 0.58
C ASP A 59 1.99 -5.61 2.07
N VAL A 60 2.98 -5.64 2.97
CA VAL A 60 2.78 -5.48 4.41
C VAL A 60 2.25 -4.08 4.73
N ILE A 61 2.80 -3.02 4.14
CA ILE A 61 2.32 -1.64 4.34
C ILE A 61 0.87 -1.53 3.87
N GLU A 62 0.56 -2.01 2.68
CA GLU A 62 -0.80 -1.97 2.14
C GLU A 62 -1.80 -2.70 3.05
N SER A 63 -1.43 -3.90 3.50
CA SER A 63 -2.24 -4.70 4.42
C SER A 63 -2.48 -3.97 5.75
N LEU A 64 -1.45 -3.29 6.28
CA LEU A 64 -1.56 -2.52 7.52
C LEU A 64 -2.48 -1.30 7.35
N VAL A 65 -2.34 -0.56 6.24
CA VAL A 65 -3.19 0.60 5.93
C VAL A 65 -4.65 0.17 5.79
N LEU A 66 -4.92 -0.95 5.10
CA LEU A 66 -6.26 -1.51 4.99
C LEU A 66 -6.82 -1.94 6.35
N ALA A 67 -6.02 -2.64 7.16
CA ALA A 67 -6.43 -3.09 8.49
C ALA A 67 -6.81 -1.91 9.40
N HIS A 68 -6.00 -0.84 9.39
CA HIS A 68 -6.27 0.38 10.15
C HIS A 68 -7.54 1.09 9.68
N ALA A 69 -7.75 1.19 8.37
CA ALA A 69 -8.97 1.76 7.81
C ALA A 69 -10.22 0.96 8.22
N CYS A 70 -10.15 -0.38 8.14
CA CYS A 70 -11.23 -1.27 8.61
C CYS A 70 -11.49 -1.16 10.12
N ALA A 71 -10.46 -0.83 10.91
CA ALA A 71 -10.56 -0.61 12.36
C ALA A 71 -11.10 0.79 12.74
N GLY A 72 -11.38 1.66 11.75
CA GLY A 72 -11.85 3.03 11.99
C GLY A 72 -10.75 4.02 12.37
N ILE A 73 -9.48 3.69 12.13
CA ILE A 73 -8.38 4.65 12.26
C ILE A 73 -8.42 5.59 11.06
N ASP A 74 -8.31 6.90 11.32
CA ASP A 74 -8.26 7.91 10.27
C ASP A 74 -6.89 7.90 9.56
N ILE A 75 -6.85 7.18 8.44
CA ILE A 75 -5.67 7.04 7.57
C ILE A 75 -5.43 8.26 6.66
N GLN A 76 -6.34 9.23 6.63
CA GLN A 76 -6.22 10.43 5.80
C GLN A 76 -5.52 11.58 6.52
N THR A 77 -5.19 11.40 7.81
CA THR A 77 -4.47 12.43 8.56
C THR A 77 -3.09 12.70 7.93
N PRO A 78 -2.63 13.96 7.90
CA PRO A 78 -1.31 14.28 7.36
C PRO A 78 -0.16 13.50 8.01
N ALA A 79 -0.27 13.23 9.32
CA ALA A 79 0.73 12.45 10.06
C ALA A 79 0.78 10.99 9.60
N TYR A 80 -0.38 10.37 9.37
CA TYR A 80 -0.45 8.99 8.89
C TYR A 80 0.11 8.86 7.47
N ILE A 81 -0.29 9.77 6.57
CA ILE A 81 0.24 9.85 5.20
C ILE A 81 1.76 10.03 5.22
N LYS A 82 2.28 10.93 6.05
CA LYS A 82 3.73 11.13 6.16
C LYS A 82 4.47 9.89 6.68
N GLY A 83 3.83 9.12 7.56
CA GLY A 83 4.36 7.84 8.05
C GLY A 83 4.50 6.82 6.93
N ILE A 84 3.49 6.71 6.04
CA ILE A 84 3.56 5.84 4.85
C ILE A 84 4.73 6.26 3.96
N GLU A 85 4.81 7.56 3.61
CA GLU A 85 5.87 8.08 2.74
C GLU A 85 7.26 7.80 3.31
N THR A 86 7.45 8.09 4.60
CA THR A 86 8.73 7.88 5.28
C THR A 86 9.11 6.41 5.34
N THR A 87 8.13 5.51 5.50
CA THR A 87 8.39 4.06 5.53
C THR A 87 8.78 3.53 4.16
N VAL A 88 8.06 3.93 3.10
CA VAL A 88 8.40 3.56 1.72
C VAL A 88 9.78 4.07 1.33
N ASP A 89 10.10 5.32 1.64
CA ASP A 89 11.43 5.90 1.40
C ASP A 89 12.51 5.15 2.17
N ALA A 90 12.27 4.77 3.43
CA ALA A 90 13.23 3.99 4.21
C ALA A 90 13.47 2.61 3.59
N LEU A 91 12.42 1.90 3.16
CA LEU A 91 12.57 0.58 2.54
C LEU A 91 13.35 0.65 1.23
N ALA A 92 13.04 1.62 0.36
CA ALA A 92 13.75 1.81 -0.90
C ALA A 92 15.24 2.16 -0.73
N ASN A 93 15.64 2.72 0.42
CA ASN A 93 17.03 3.09 0.70
C ASN A 93 17.80 2.05 1.53
N ASN A 94 17.14 1.04 2.12
CA ASN A 94 17.78 0.11 3.06
C ASN A 94 17.58 -1.38 2.70
N LEU A 95 16.82 -1.71 1.66
CA LEU A 95 16.67 -3.05 1.11
C LEU A 95 17.47 -3.22 -0.18
#